data_AF-A0A2P4XTF2-F1
#
_entry.id   AF-A0A2P4XTF2-F1
#
_cell.length_a   1.000
_cell.length_b   1.000
_cell.length_c   1.000
_cell.angle_alpha   90.00
_cell.angle_beta   90.00
_cell.angle_gamma   90.00
#
_symmetry.space_group_name_H-M   'P 1'
#
loop_
_entity.id
_entity.type
_entity.pdbx_description
1 polymer ?
#
loop_
_entity_poly.entity_id
_entity_poly.type
_entity_poly.pdbx_seq_one_letter_code
_entity_poly.pdbx_strand_id
1 'polypeptide(L)'
;MVARTALSTALAFAATAVLTPTEALKNLKTDWDAYVSELPIPDVIDLTDGGAIDMQMGRATHNWTEDGSISGEIYGYALKNSTPTMPGPTLKVAKGVPISITWYNELSQPHLLQDSVEDSLNNVESKCYPYCGVPVVTHVHGLESPPEYDGLPYRSIYKNQSQQFHYYNNQSASTKIYHDHANGLTRLNTWAGLMGAYIITDEEMEASINMDIETDIPLILTDRLINTTGDILYSDDNCNAGSTQWVPESFGSVNLVNGVVMPYVNVPPAQVRFRLVNVANARHYNISVPFQDNCQIVATDSGFVHKPESFSDYLVLFPFERIEFVCDFTN
;
A
#
# COMPACT_ATOMS: atom_id res chain seq x y z
N MET A 1 69.78 31.09 -9.96
CA MET A 1 69.60 29.63 -9.79
C MET A 1 68.19 29.41 -9.26
N VAL A 2 67.29 28.97 -10.13
CA VAL A 2 65.88 28.73 -9.81
C VAL A 2 65.76 27.28 -9.36
N ALA A 3 65.43 27.04 -8.09
CA ALA A 3 65.08 25.70 -7.60
C ALA A 3 63.56 25.63 -7.44
N ARG A 4 62.94 24.81 -8.29
CA ARG A 4 61.51 24.57 -8.39
C ARG A 4 61.04 23.70 -7.21
N THR A 5 60.04 24.17 -6.48
CA THR A 5 59.22 23.37 -5.57
C THR A 5 58.30 22.45 -6.38
N ALA A 6 58.45 21.13 -6.19
CA ALA A 6 57.54 20.14 -6.75
C ALA A 6 56.30 20.02 -5.85
N LEU A 7 55.15 20.51 -6.32
CA LEU A 7 53.86 20.15 -5.74
C LEU A 7 53.52 18.73 -6.21
N SER A 8 53.38 17.82 -5.25
CA SER A 8 52.76 16.51 -5.45
C SER A 8 51.24 16.69 -5.48
N THR A 9 50.64 16.71 -6.67
CA THR A 9 49.19 16.55 -6.84
C THR A 9 48.85 15.07 -6.78
N ALA A 10 48.34 14.62 -5.63
CA ALA A 10 47.69 13.32 -5.54
C ALA A 10 46.33 13.40 -6.23
N LEU A 11 46.23 12.86 -7.45
CA LEU A 11 44.93 12.57 -8.07
C LEU A 11 44.30 11.42 -7.30
N ALA A 12 43.31 11.73 -6.46
CA ALA A 12 42.37 10.73 -5.98
C ALA A 12 41.46 10.33 -7.17
N PHE A 13 41.77 9.21 -7.81
CA PHE A 13 40.80 8.54 -8.67
C PHE A 13 39.69 7.99 -7.77
N ALA A 14 38.61 8.76 -7.61
CA ALA A 14 37.35 8.19 -7.19
C ALA A 14 36.89 7.27 -8.33
N ALA A 15 37.03 5.96 -8.14
CA ALA A 15 36.38 4.99 -8.99
C ALA A 15 34.87 5.14 -8.77
N THR A 16 34.22 6.00 -9.57
CA THR A 16 32.79 5.87 -9.79
C THR A 16 32.60 4.55 -10.49
N ALA A 17 32.23 3.52 -9.73
CA ALA A 17 31.63 2.34 -10.32
C ALA A 17 30.42 2.84 -11.12
N VAL A 18 30.55 2.83 -12.44
CA VAL A 18 29.38 2.90 -13.31
C VAL A 18 28.64 1.61 -13.00
N LEU A 19 27.62 1.68 -12.16
CA LEU A 19 26.69 0.58 -11.97
C LEU A 19 26.14 0.29 -13.37
N THR A 20 26.50 -0.87 -13.91
CA THR A 20 25.80 -1.45 -15.04
C THR A 20 24.32 -1.40 -14.73
N PRO A 21 23.43 -1.08 -15.70
CA PRO A 21 21.99 -1.09 -15.47
C PRO A 21 21.66 -2.41 -14.78
N THR A 22 21.18 -2.32 -13.55
CA THR A 22 20.66 -3.47 -12.83
C THR A 22 19.56 -3.98 -13.73
N GLU A 23 19.72 -5.14 -14.36
CA GLU A 23 18.59 -5.73 -15.07
C GLU A 23 17.64 -6.24 -13.99
N ALA A 24 16.77 -5.36 -13.50
CA ALA A 24 15.82 -5.65 -12.43
C ALA A 24 14.94 -6.85 -12.81
N LEU A 25 14.82 -7.13 -14.12
CA LEU A 25 13.99 -8.19 -14.66
C LEU A 25 14.70 -9.53 -14.86
N LYS A 26 16.02 -9.66 -14.61
CA LYS A 26 16.76 -10.91 -14.86
C LYS A 26 16.64 -11.97 -13.77
N ASN A 27 16.44 -11.55 -12.52
CA ASN A 27 16.41 -12.44 -11.34
C ASN A 27 15.01 -12.53 -10.70
N LEU A 28 13.95 -12.24 -11.45
CA LEU A 28 12.59 -12.35 -10.96
C LEU A 28 12.25 -13.81 -10.61
N LYS A 29 11.57 -14.01 -9.49
CA LYS A 29 10.91 -15.28 -9.22
C LYS A 29 9.65 -15.34 -10.09
N THR A 30 9.56 -16.36 -10.96
CA THR A 30 8.46 -16.54 -11.92
C THR A 30 7.67 -17.83 -11.72
N ASP A 31 8.22 -18.78 -10.98
CA ASP A 31 7.65 -20.09 -10.66
C ASP A 31 6.93 -20.06 -9.31
N TRP A 32 5.88 -19.24 -9.21
CA TRP A 32 5.04 -19.18 -8.03
C TRP A 32 3.96 -20.26 -8.07
N ASP A 33 3.82 -21.00 -6.97
CA ASP A 33 2.68 -21.88 -6.77
C ASP A 33 1.50 -21.04 -6.27
N ALA A 34 0.40 -21.04 -7.02
CA ALA A 34 -0.82 -20.35 -6.61
C ALA A 34 -1.61 -21.20 -5.60
N TYR A 35 -2.34 -20.52 -4.71
CA TYR A 35 -3.29 -21.13 -3.77
C TYR A 35 -2.68 -22.10 -2.78
N VAL A 36 -1.41 -21.88 -2.40
CA VAL A 36 -0.69 -22.68 -1.39
C VAL A 36 -0.58 -21.99 -0.03
N SER A 37 -0.91 -20.70 0.04
CA SER A 37 -0.90 -19.90 1.27
C SER A 37 -2.32 -19.48 1.63
N GLU A 38 -2.69 -19.62 2.89
CA GLU A 38 -3.94 -19.06 3.40
C GLU A 38 -3.89 -17.52 3.35
N LEU A 39 -5.03 -16.90 3.00
CA LEU A 39 -5.20 -15.46 2.96
C LEU A 39 -5.08 -14.88 4.37
N PRO A 40 -4.08 -14.04 4.68
CA PRO A 40 -4.05 -13.37 5.96
C PRO A 40 -5.12 -12.28 6.00
N ILE A 41 -5.72 -12.13 7.17
CA ILE A 41 -6.64 -11.03 7.47
C ILE A 41 -5.85 -10.00 8.29
N PRO A 42 -5.67 -8.76 7.81
CA PRO A 42 -4.98 -7.73 8.59
C PRO A 42 -5.68 -7.49 9.92
N ASP A 43 -4.89 -7.33 10.99
CA ASP A 43 -5.40 -7.03 12.34
C ASP A 43 -6.37 -5.85 12.31
N VAL A 44 -7.45 -5.93 13.09
CA VAL A 44 -8.44 -4.85 13.20
C VAL A 44 -8.17 -4.03 14.45
N ILE A 45 -7.96 -2.73 14.28
CA ILE A 45 -7.97 -1.75 15.36
C ILE A 45 -9.37 -1.12 15.38
N ASP A 46 -10.18 -1.51 16.36
CA ASP A 46 -11.53 -1.00 16.53
C ASP A 46 -11.51 0.34 17.26
N LEU A 47 -11.95 1.38 16.57
CA LEU A 47 -12.06 2.77 17.01
C LEU A 47 -13.51 3.27 16.85
N THR A 48 -14.49 2.36 16.85
CA THR A 48 -15.91 2.71 16.75
C THR A 48 -16.42 3.55 17.91
N ASP A 49 -15.81 3.41 19.09
CA ASP A 49 -16.05 4.27 20.27
C ASP A 49 -15.28 5.60 20.24
N GLY A 50 -14.50 5.85 19.18
CA GLY A 50 -13.65 7.02 19.04
C GLY A 50 -12.31 6.88 19.76
N GLY A 51 -11.65 8.01 19.99
CA GLY A 51 -10.41 8.06 20.78
C GLY A 51 -9.18 8.45 19.97
N ALA A 52 -8.01 8.15 20.53
CA ALA A 52 -6.72 8.53 19.96
C ALA A 52 -5.74 7.36 19.99
N ILE A 53 -5.03 7.15 18.90
CA ILE A 53 -3.98 6.13 18.78
C ILE A 53 -2.69 6.71 18.20
N ASP A 54 -1.60 6.02 18.49
CA ASP A 54 -0.28 6.30 17.93
C ASP A 54 0.08 5.17 16.96
N MET A 55 0.28 5.52 15.69
CA MET A 55 0.65 4.64 14.60
C MET A 55 2.06 4.96 14.11
N GLN A 56 2.82 3.97 13.65
CA GLN A 56 4.16 4.17 13.10
C GLN A 56 4.27 3.60 11.68
N MET A 57 5.10 4.25 10.87
CA MET A 57 5.62 3.73 9.60
C MET A 57 7.04 3.23 9.83
N GLY A 58 7.33 2.00 9.45
CA GLY A 58 8.63 1.39 9.70
C GLY A 58 8.96 0.29 8.71
N ARG A 59 10.17 -0.28 8.86
CA ARG A 59 10.60 -1.45 8.10
C ARG A 59 10.29 -2.73 8.87
N ALA A 60 10.00 -3.79 8.14
CA ALA A 60 9.90 -5.13 8.68
C ALA A 60 10.22 -6.17 7.60
N THR A 61 10.54 -7.38 8.04
CA THR A 61 10.58 -8.56 7.17
C THR A 61 9.17 -9.10 6.98
N HIS A 62 8.85 -9.48 5.75
CA HIS A 62 7.53 -9.97 5.35
C HIS A 62 7.67 -11.25 4.53
N ASN A 63 6.81 -12.21 4.83
CA ASN A 63 6.78 -13.49 4.12
C ASN A 63 5.83 -13.40 2.92
N TRP A 64 6.33 -13.68 1.73
CA TRP A 64 5.53 -13.68 0.50
C TRP A 64 4.68 -14.95 0.35
N THR A 65 5.04 -16.00 1.08
CA THR A 65 4.36 -17.29 1.19
C THR A 65 4.18 -17.66 2.66
N GLU A 66 3.12 -18.40 2.97
CA GLU A 66 2.80 -18.83 4.34
C GLU A 66 3.93 -19.64 5.00
N ASP A 67 4.61 -20.49 4.22
CA ASP A 67 5.73 -21.31 4.71
C ASP A 67 7.01 -20.51 4.98
N GLY A 68 7.03 -19.21 4.64
CA GLY A 68 8.17 -18.32 4.80
C GLY A 68 9.37 -18.67 3.91
N SER A 69 9.20 -19.53 2.91
CA SER A 69 10.28 -19.95 2.00
C SER A 69 10.85 -18.80 1.19
N ILE A 70 10.03 -17.79 0.89
CA ILE A 70 10.42 -16.54 0.24
C ILE A 70 9.95 -15.38 1.13
N SER A 71 10.89 -14.57 1.61
CA SER A 71 10.63 -13.40 2.45
C SER A 71 11.55 -12.24 2.07
N GLY A 72 11.12 -11.01 2.35
CA GLY A 72 11.90 -9.81 2.05
C GLY A 72 11.52 -8.64 2.93
N GLU A 73 12.28 -7.56 2.81
CA GLU A 73 12.00 -6.32 3.55
C GLU A 73 10.85 -5.55 2.90
N ILE A 74 10.00 -4.94 3.72
CA ILE A 74 8.91 -4.05 3.32
C ILE A 74 8.94 -2.77 4.15
N TYR A 75 8.17 -1.78 3.70
CA TYR A 75 7.65 -0.72 4.55
C TYR A 75 6.24 -1.09 4.99
N GLY A 76 5.87 -0.76 6.22
CA GLY A 76 4.55 -1.08 6.74
C GLY A 76 4.06 -0.06 7.74
N TYR A 77 2.78 -0.18 8.08
CA TYR A 77 2.15 0.53 9.18
C TYR A 77 1.91 -0.43 10.35
N ALA A 78 1.98 0.08 11.57
CA ALA A 78 1.56 -0.65 12.78
C ALA A 78 1.24 0.33 13.91
N LEU A 79 0.63 -0.15 15.00
CA LEU A 79 0.63 0.58 16.25
C LEU A 79 2.07 0.90 16.69
N LYS A 80 2.26 2.03 17.37
CA LYS A 80 3.57 2.42 17.86
C LYS A 80 4.16 1.35 18.79
N ASN A 81 5.43 1.02 18.57
CA ASN A 81 6.17 -0.07 19.21
C ASN A 81 5.76 -1.51 18.80
N SER A 82 4.89 -1.67 17.80
CA SER A 82 4.60 -2.97 17.19
C SER A 82 5.38 -3.16 15.88
N THR A 83 5.49 -4.40 15.41
CA THR A 83 6.13 -4.72 14.12
C THR A 83 5.27 -4.21 12.97
N PRO A 84 5.81 -3.36 12.06
CA PRO A 84 5.11 -2.96 10.84
C PRO A 84 4.66 -4.15 9.99
N THR A 85 3.47 -4.07 9.41
CA THR A 85 2.93 -5.09 8.51
C THR A 85 2.55 -4.52 7.15
N MET A 86 2.45 -5.40 6.16
CA MET A 86 1.98 -5.08 4.81
C MET A 86 0.89 -6.08 4.38
N PRO A 87 -0.37 -5.64 4.19
CA PRO A 87 -0.92 -4.33 4.53
C PRO A 87 -0.80 -3.99 6.02
N GLY A 88 -0.93 -2.71 6.34
CA GLY A 88 -1.11 -2.26 7.71
C GLY A 88 -2.44 -2.73 8.32
N PRO A 89 -2.63 -2.56 9.64
CA PRO A 89 -3.85 -2.96 10.32
C PRO A 89 -5.09 -2.23 9.78
N THR A 90 -6.21 -2.93 9.70
CA THR A 90 -7.49 -2.34 9.34
C THR A 90 -7.97 -1.41 10.46
N LEU A 91 -8.18 -0.13 10.13
CA LEU A 91 -8.76 0.84 11.05
C LEU A 91 -10.27 0.83 10.88
N LYS A 92 -11.01 0.38 11.90
CA LYS A 92 -12.48 0.35 11.89
C LYS A 92 -13.04 1.48 12.73
N VAL A 93 -13.89 2.32 12.16
CA VAL A 93 -14.50 3.47 12.84
C VAL A 93 -16.01 3.48 12.66
N ALA A 94 -16.73 4.20 13.51
CA ALA A 94 -18.15 4.46 13.34
C ALA A 94 -18.37 5.83 12.70
N LYS A 95 -19.40 5.92 11.85
CA LYS A 95 -19.84 7.18 11.26
C LYS A 95 -20.21 8.19 12.35
N GLY A 96 -19.73 9.43 12.17
CA GLY A 96 -19.94 10.53 13.09
C GLY A 96 -19.12 10.47 14.38
N VAL A 97 -18.30 9.42 14.57
CA VAL A 97 -17.44 9.29 15.74
C VAL A 97 -16.02 9.76 15.40
N PRO A 98 -15.56 10.89 15.97
CA PRO A 98 -14.25 11.43 15.64
C PRO A 98 -13.12 10.63 16.31
N ILE A 99 -12.01 10.50 15.59
CA ILE A 99 -10.77 9.89 16.10
C ILE A 99 -9.58 10.81 15.85
N SER A 100 -8.49 10.55 16.56
CA SER A 100 -7.18 11.17 16.32
C SER A 100 -6.11 10.10 16.11
N ILE A 101 -5.28 10.25 15.09
CA ILE A 101 -4.13 9.36 14.85
C ILE A 101 -2.87 10.20 14.81
N THR A 102 -1.90 9.85 15.65
CA THR A 102 -0.54 10.39 15.52
C THR A 102 0.30 9.42 14.69
N TRP A 103 0.71 9.85 13.51
CA TRP A 103 1.56 9.09 12.59
C TRP A 103 3.04 9.40 12.87
N TYR A 104 3.82 8.41 13.27
CA TYR A 104 5.27 8.51 13.52
C TYR A 104 6.06 7.90 12.37
N ASN A 105 7.10 8.59 11.90
CA ASN A 105 7.96 8.09 10.85
C ASN A 105 9.29 7.56 11.42
N GLU A 106 9.48 6.24 11.37
CA GLU A 106 10.70 5.56 11.83
C GLU A 106 11.63 5.15 10.65
N LEU A 107 11.26 5.47 9.41
CA LEU A 107 11.99 5.04 8.22
C LEU A 107 13.31 5.80 8.02
N SER A 108 14.41 5.05 8.02
CA SER A 108 15.74 5.56 7.69
C SER A 108 16.11 5.43 6.22
N GLN A 109 17.08 6.24 5.81
CA GLN A 109 17.84 6.08 4.55
C GLN A 109 18.75 4.82 4.57
N PRO A 110 19.17 4.32 3.40
CA PRO A 110 18.66 4.67 2.05
C PRO A 110 17.26 4.10 1.85
N HIS A 111 16.45 4.62 0.91
CA HIS A 111 15.12 4.03 0.60
C HIS A 111 15.25 2.53 0.24
N LEU A 112 14.22 1.71 0.48
CA LEU A 112 14.23 0.27 0.20
C LEU A 112 14.47 -0.01 -1.30
N LEU A 113 13.83 0.80 -2.13
CA LEU A 113 13.98 0.84 -3.59
C LEU A 113 14.89 2.00 -4.03
N GLN A 114 16.03 2.19 -3.36
CA GLN A 114 16.93 3.34 -3.59
C GLN A 114 17.32 3.52 -5.06
N ASP A 115 17.56 2.42 -5.78
CA ASP A 115 17.99 2.46 -7.18
C ASP A 115 16.91 3.02 -8.12
N SER A 116 15.65 2.99 -7.71
CA SER A 116 14.49 3.52 -8.46
C SER A 116 14.09 4.93 -8.02
N VAL A 117 14.80 5.51 -7.05
CA VAL A 117 14.58 6.88 -6.61
C VAL A 117 15.05 7.84 -7.71
N GLU A 118 14.17 8.76 -8.10
CA GLU A 118 14.49 9.79 -9.09
C GLU A 118 14.85 11.08 -8.34
N ASP A 119 16.15 11.32 -8.20
CA ASP A 119 16.67 12.47 -7.45
C ASP A 119 16.21 13.80 -8.02
N SER A 120 15.99 13.91 -9.34
CA SER A 120 15.50 15.17 -9.93
C SER A 120 14.09 15.55 -9.48
N LEU A 121 13.23 14.59 -9.13
CA LEU A 121 11.91 14.83 -8.52
C LEU A 121 12.06 15.19 -7.03
N ASN A 122 12.93 14.49 -6.31
CA ASN A 122 13.10 14.69 -4.87
C ASN A 122 13.81 15.99 -4.50
N ASN A 123 14.73 16.48 -5.35
CA ASN A 123 15.45 17.74 -5.14
C ASN A 123 14.56 18.99 -5.19
N VAL A 124 13.29 18.86 -5.58
CA VAL A 124 12.29 19.94 -5.53
C VAL A 124 11.29 19.68 -4.40
N GLU A 125 10.81 18.44 -4.28
CA GLU A 125 9.61 18.14 -3.50
C GLU A 125 9.89 17.49 -2.14
N SER A 126 11.01 16.79 -2.01
CA SER A 126 11.43 16.01 -0.84
C SER A 126 12.88 16.33 -0.46
N LYS A 127 13.24 17.62 -0.51
CA LYS A 127 14.62 18.13 -0.53
C LYS A 127 15.54 17.67 0.60
N CYS A 128 14.99 17.30 1.77
CA CYS A 128 15.83 16.82 2.85
C CYS A 128 16.22 15.34 2.69
N TYR A 129 15.56 14.59 1.81
CA TYR A 129 15.99 13.26 1.43
C TYR A 129 17.35 13.34 0.69
N PRO A 130 18.32 12.47 1.00
CA PRO A 130 18.26 11.35 1.94
C PRO A 130 18.63 11.71 3.39
N TYR A 131 19.21 12.90 3.63
CA TYR A 131 19.78 13.33 4.91
C TYR A 131 18.82 13.28 6.12
N CYS A 132 17.52 13.54 5.91
CA CYS A 132 16.50 13.49 6.96
C CYS A 132 15.82 12.10 7.10
N GLY A 133 16.18 11.10 6.29
CA GLY A 133 15.43 9.85 6.15
C GLY A 133 14.33 9.92 5.10
N VAL A 134 13.57 8.83 4.96
CA VAL A 134 12.54 8.70 3.92
C VAL A 134 11.34 9.59 4.29
N PRO A 135 10.93 10.55 3.46
CA PRO A 135 9.74 11.35 3.72
C PRO A 135 8.48 10.50 3.54
N VAL A 136 7.52 10.70 4.43
CA VAL A 136 6.20 10.07 4.37
C VAL A 136 5.11 11.06 4.75
N VAL A 137 3.91 10.87 4.22
CA VAL A 137 2.69 11.52 4.71
C VAL A 137 1.51 10.60 4.42
N THR A 138 0.73 10.27 5.43
CA THR A 138 -0.42 9.37 5.26
C THR A 138 -1.62 10.12 4.72
N HIS A 139 -2.11 9.74 3.54
CA HIS A 139 -3.41 10.16 3.02
C HIS A 139 -4.42 9.05 3.26
N VAL A 140 -5.64 9.39 3.68
CA VAL A 140 -6.75 8.43 3.73
C VAL A 140 -7.68 8.68 2.55
N HIS A 141 -7.47 7.88 1.50
CA HIS A 141 -8.16 7.97 0.23
C HIS A 141 -9.67 7.80 0.39
N GLY A 142 -10.39 8.87 0.05
CA GLY A 142 -11.84 8.96 0.11
C GLY A 142 -12.41 9.42 1.46
N LEU A 143 -11.59 9.92 2.39
CA LEU A 143 -12.08 10.69 3.54
C LEU A 143 -12.32 12.17 3.18
N GLU A 144 -13.44 12.70 3.64
CA GLU A 144 -13.72 14.13 3.75
C GLU A 144 -12.95 14.71 4.95
N SER A 145 -11.69 15.05 4.70
CA SER A 145 -10.79 15.62 5.71
C SER A 145 -10.46 17.08 5.41
N PRO A 146 -10.32 17.94 6.44
CA PRO A 146 -9.70 19.26 6.26
C PRO A 146 -8.30 19.14 5.65
N PRO A 147 -7.84 20.12 4.85
CA PRO A 147 -6.54 20.07 4.16
C PRO A 147 -5.34 19.80 5.09
N GLU A 148 -5.42 20.22 6.34
CA GLU A 148 -4.37 19.99 7.34
C GLU A 148 -4.21 18.52 7.77
N TYR A 149 -5.25 17.69 7.58
CA TYR A 149 -5.30 16.27 7.97
C TYR A 149 -5.46 15.32 6.77
N ASP A 150 -5.48 15.86 5.55
CA ASP A 150 -5.70 15.12 4.32
C ASP A 150 -4.45 14.37 3.84
N GLY A 151 -3.27 14.69 4.39
CA GLY A 151 -2.02 14.08 3.94
C GLY A 151 -1.46 14.71 2.66
N LEU A 152 -1.55 16.03 2.55
CA LEU A 152 -1.06 16.77 1.38
C LEU A 152 0.42 16.46 1.09
N PRO A 153 0.80 16.21 -0.18
CA PRO A 153 2.13 15.70 -0.54
C PRO A 153 3.33 16.50 -0.01
N TYR A 154 3.16 17.82 0.16
CA TYR A 154 4.22 18.74 0.59
C TYR A 154 4.32 18.87 2.13
N ARG A 155 3.50 18.13 2.88
CA ARG A 155 3.49 18.11 4.35
C ARG A 155 4.15 16.86 4.93
N SER A 156 5.06 16.25 4.17
CA SER A 156 5.77 15.04 4.62
C SER A 156 6.57 15.27 5.90
N ILE A 157 6.50 14.26 6.76
CA ILE A 157 7.34 14.10 7.94
C ILE A 157 8.51 13.18 7.62
N TYR A 158 9.64 13.45 8.27
CA TYR A 158 10.88 12.70 8.11
C TYR A 158 11.17 11.81 9.33
N LYS A 159 12.30 11.10 9.34
CA LYS A 159 12.64 10.19 10.43
C LYS A 159 12.59 10.88 11.80
N ASN A 160 12.01 10.20 12.79
CA ASN A 160 11.80 10.66 14.17
C ASN A 160 10.85 11.87 14.29
N GLN A 161 10.10 12.21 13.24
CA GLN A 161 9.04 13.20 13.28
C GLN A 161 7.68 12.51 13.35
N SER A 162 6.67 13.27 13.75
CA SER A 162 5.29 12.79 13.77
C SER A 162 4.31 13.89 13.39
N GLN A 163 3.12 13.48 12.98
CA GLN A 163 2.01 14.37 12.65
C GLN A 163 0.71 13.78 13.19
N GLN A 164 -0.06 14.58 13.92
CA GLN A 164 -1.37 14.19 14.41
C GLN A 164 -2.46 14.66 13.45
N PHE A 165 -3.31 13.73 13.01
CA PHE A 165 -4.48 13.95 12.18
C PHE A 165 -5.77 13.69 12.94
N HIS A 166 -6.78 14.52 12.68
CA HIS A 166 -8.11 14.39 13.24
C HIS A 166 -9.09 14.02 12.13
N TYR A 167 -9.77 12.88 12.27
CA TYR A 167 -10.74 12.39 11.31
C TYR A 167 -12.13 12.45 11.93
N TYR A 168 -13.03 13.23 11.31
CA TYR A 168 -14.38 13.43 11.83
C TYR A 168 -15.34 12.27 11.53
N ASN A 169 -15.05 11.49 10.48
CA ASN A 169 -15.86 10.34 10.05
C ASN A 169 -17.34 10.68 9.77
N ASN A 170 -17.66 11.93 9.43
CA ASN A 170 -19.04 12.41 9.30
C ASN A 170 -19.64 12.23 7.90
N GLN A 171 -19.07 11.32 7.11
CA GLN A 171 -19.50 10.99 5.74
C GLN A 171 -20.17 9.62 5.70
N SER A 172 -20.58 9.17 4.51
CA SER A 172 -21.17 7.84 4.33
C SER A 172 -20.21 6.70 4.70
N ALA A 173 -20.75 5.66 5.34
CA ALA A 173 -20.03 4.40 5.58
C ALA A 173 -19.53 3.78 4.28
N SER A 174 -18.27 3.35 4.29
CA SER A 174 -17.56 2.87 3.11
C SER A 174 -16.16 2.34 3.45
N THR A 175 -15.63 1.49 2.57
CA THR A 175 -14.21 1.10 2.58
C THR A 175 -13.33 2.19 1.96
N LYS A 176 -12.39 2.69 2.76
CA LYS A 176 -11.32 3.63 2.41
C LYS A 176 -9.96 2.95 2.55
N ILE A 177 -8.93 3.59 2.03
CA ILE A 177 -7.55 3.12 2.13
C ILE A 177 -6.68 4.24 2.64
N TYR A 178 -5.89 3.99 3.67
CA TYR A 178 -4.81 4.89 4.04
C TYR A 178 -3.52 4.43 3.37
N HIS A 179 -2.76 5.36 2.80
CA HIS A 179 -1.50 5.06 2.10
C HIS A 179 -0.55 6.26 2.15
N ASP A 180 0.72 6.03 1.81
CA ASP A 180 1.66 7.15 1.69
C ASP A 180 1.34 8.05 0.49
N HIS A 181 1.58 9.34 0.65
CA HIS A 181 1.32 10.36 -0.37
C HIS A 181 2.49 11.36 -0.49
N ALA A 182 3.70 10.98 -0.08
CA ALA A 182 4.86 11.87 -0.08
C ALA A 182 5.30 12.27 -1.48
N ASN A 183 5.50 13.57 -1.68
CA ASN A 183 5.78 14.09 -3.01
C ASN A 183 7.11 13.55 -3.58
N GLY A 184 7.08 13.09 -4.84
CA GLY A 184 8.20 12.44 -5.52
C GLY A 184 8.42 10.97 -5.16
N LEU A 185 7.89 10.49 -4.03
CA LEU A 185 8.15 9.14 -3.49
C LEU A 185 6.91 8.27 -3.29
N THR A 186 5.68 8.78 -3.42
CA THR A 186 4.43 8.00 -3.32
C THR A 186 4.51 6.66 -4.05
N ARG A 187 4.98 6.65 -5.31
CA ARG A 187 5.07 5.41 -6.13
C ARG A 187 5.93 4.34 -5.46
N LEU A 188 6.99 4.72 -4.76
CA LEU A 188 7.95 3.80 -4.16
C LEU A 188 7.56 3.45 -2.72
N ASN A 189 7.06 4.42 -1.96
CA ASN A 189 6.61 4.23 -0.58
C ASN A 189 5.39 3.29 -0.52
N THR A 190 4.39 3.48 -1.39
CA THR A 190 3.22 2.60 -1.48
C THR A 190 3.61 1.22 -2.03
N TRP A 191 4.49 1.14 -3.03
CA TRP A 191 5.00 -0.13 -3.53
C TRP A 191 5.77 -0.92 -2.46
N ALA A 192 6.59 -0.23 -1.68
CA ALA A 192 7.32 -0.81 -0.55
C ALA A 192 6.38 -1.35 0.55
N GLY A 193 5.14 -0.85 0.64
CA GLY A 193 4.10 -1.45 1.47
C GLY A 193 3.32 -0.51 2.37
N LEU A 194 3.51 0.82 2.25
CA LEU A 194 2.75 1.80 3.02
C LEU A 194 1.31 1.94 2.52
N MET A 195 0.45 0.97 2.86
CA MET A 195 -1.00 1.06 2.76
C MET A 195 -1.73 0.20 3.80
N GLY A 196 -3.01 0.49 4.06
CA GLY A 196 -3.92 -0.35 4.83
C GLY A 196 -5.38 0.09 4.71
N ALA A 197 -6.31 -0.72 5.21
CA ALA A 197 -7.75 -0.44 5.10
C ALA A 197 -8.24 0.50 6.20
N TYR A 198 -9.18 1.37 5.85
CA TYR A 198 -9.91 2.23 6.78
C TYR A 198 -11.40 2.09 6.51
N ILE A 199 -12.17 1.52 7.44
CA ILE A 199 -13.57 1.16 7.23
C ILE A 199 -14.44 2.03 8.14
N ILE A 200 -15.27 2.87 7.53
CA ILE A 200 -16.34 3.58 8.25
C ILE A 200 -17.57 2.69 8.25
N THR A 201 -18.08 2.39 9.43
CA THR A 201 -19.30 1.59 9.66
C THR A 201 -20.48 2.49 10.02
N ASP A 202 -21.69 2.05 9.65
CA ASP A 202 -22.95 2.72 9.97
C ASP A 202 -24.00 1.63 10.18
N GLU A 203 -24.37 1.37 11.44
CA GLU A 203 -25.28 0.28 11.82
C GLU A 203 -26.64 0.38 11.13
N GLU A 204 -27.16 1.60 10.91
CA GLU A 204 -28.45 1.81 10.24
C GLU A 204 -28.36 1.42 8.77
N MET A 205 -27.28 1.81 8.09
CA MET A 205 -27.05 1.45 6.69
C MET A 205 -26.77 -0.04 6.52
N GLU A 206 -25.99 -0.65 7.41
CA GLU A 206 -25.73 -2.10 7.42
C GLU A 206 -27.03 -2.89 7.60
N ALA A 207 -27.92 -2.46 8.49
CA ALA A 207 -29.24 -3.09 8.64
C ALA A 207 -30.13 -2.91 7.39
N SER A 208 -29.97 -1.81 6.64
CA SER A 208 -30.83 -1.48 5.50
C SER A 208 -30.66 -2.38 4.28
N ILE A 209 -29.49 -3.02 4.11
CA ILE A 209 -29.25 -3.95 3.00
C ILE A 209 -29.90 -5.32 3.21
N ASN A 210 -30.38 -5.62 4.43
CA ASN A 210 -31.12 -6.83 4.78
C ASN A 210 -30.40 -8.13 4.33
N MET A 211 -29.11 -8.22 4.64
CA MET A 211 -28.25 -9.39 4.41
C MET A 211 -27.72 -9.91 5.74
N ASP A 212 -27.56 -11.23 5.85
CA ASP A 212 -27.08 -11.91 7.07
C ASP A 212 -25.59 -12.21 6.96
N ILE A 213 -24.78 -11.14 6.95
CA ILE A 213 -23.33 -11.22 6.72
C ILE A 213 -22.66 -11.82 7.96
N GLU A 214 -22.19 -13.06 7.86
CA GLU A 214 -21.46 -13.74 8.93
C GLU A 214 -19.98 -13.35 8.95
N THR A 215 -19.39 -13.15 7.77
CA THR A 215 -17.95 -12.89 7.62
C THR A 215 -17.71 -11.70 6.68
N ASP A 216 -16.79 -10.82 7.06
CA ASP A 216 -16.41 -9.63 6.29
C ASP A 216 -14.89 -9.62 6.05
N ILE A 217 -14.49 -9.77 4.78
CA ILE A 217 -13.11 -10.04 4.37
C ILE A 217 -12.58 -8.88 3.51
N PRO A 218 -11.60 -8.10 3.99
CA PRO A 218 -10.89 -7.16 3.13
C PRO A 218 -9.98 -7.90 2.15
N LEU A 219 -10.03 -7.52 0.88
CA LEU A 219 -9.18 -8.05 -0.20
C LEU A 219 -8.38 -6.89 -0.80
N ILE A 220 -7.17 -6.66 -0.27
CA ILE A 220 -6.25 -5.63 -0.75
C ILE A 220 -5.38 -6.24 -1.84
N LEU A 221 -5.73 -5.93 -3.09
CA LEU A 221 -5.06 -6.43 -4.28
C LEU A 221 -3.86 -5.55 -4.62
N THR A 222 -2.70 -6.17 -4.81
CA THR A 222 -1.47 -5.51 -5.24
C THR A 222 -0.72 -6.40 -6.21
N ASP A 223 0.20 -5.83 -6.98
CA ASP A 223 1.16 -6.58 -7.79
C ASP A 223 2.59 -6.17 -7.46
N ARG A 224 3.52 -7.13 -7.53
CA ARG A 224 4.93 -6.89 -7.19
C ARG A 224 5.88 -7.56 -8.16
N LEU A 225 7.09 -7.01 -8.23
CA LEU A 225 8.28 -7.68 -8.76
C LEU A 225 9.07 -8.14 -7.55
N ILE A 226 9.30 -9.45 -7.44
CA ILE A 226 10.02 -10.07 -6.33
C ILE A 226 11.10 -10.95 -6.93
N ASN A 227 12.34 -10.77 -6.48
CA ASN A 227 13.46 -11.58 -6.97
C ASN A 227 13.49 -12.97 -6.28
N THR A 228 14.40 -13.84 -6.70
CA THR A 228 14.56 -15.19 -6.11
C THR A 228 15.07 -15.21 -4.67
N THR A 229 15.59 -14.09 -4.15
CA THR A 229 15.96 -13.94 -2.73
C THR A 229 14.83 -13.37 -1.88
N GLY A 230 13.72 -12.95 -2.50
CA GLY A 230 12.56 -12.35 -1.83
C GLY A 230 12.59 -10.82 -1.74
N ASP A 231 13.61 -10.14 -2.26
CA ASP A 231 13.62 -8.69 -2.28
C ASP A 231 12.60 -8.14 -3.28
N ILE A 232 11.90 -7.09 -2.85
CA ILE A 232 11.02 -6.31 -3.70
C ILE A 232 11.84 -5.46 -4.68
N LEU A 233 11.46 -5.51 -5.95
CA LEU A 233 12.04 -4.72 -7.03
C LEU A 233 11.00 -3.73 -7.56
N TYR A 234 11.44 -2.74 -8.34
CA TYR A 234 10.58 -1.82 -9.06
C TYR A 234 10.95 -1.81 -10.55
N SER A 235 10.00 -1.43 -11.41
CA SER A 235 10.25 -1.37 -12.86
C SER A 235 11.37 -0.38 -13.20
N ASP A 236 12.23 -0.78 -14.12
CA ASP A 236 13.37 -0.03 -14.65
C ASP A 236 13.23 0.33 -16.14
N ASP A 237 12.17 -0.15 -16.80
CA ASP A 237 11.83 0.20 -18.19
C ASP A 237 11.17 1.59 -18.27
N ASN A 238 11.98 2.59 -18.55
CA ASN A 238 11.59 3.99 -18.67
C ASN A 238 11.21 4.40 -20.11
N CYS A 239 11.09 3.45 -21.05
CA CYS A 239 10.77 3.69 -22.47
C CYS A 239 11.65 4.76 -23.16
N ASN A 240 12.78 5.18 -22.56
CA ASN A 240 13.62 6.29 -22.99
C ASN A 240 15.09 6.04 -22.65
N ALA A 241 16.00 6.44 -23.53
CA ALA A 241 17.43 6.16 -23.47
C ALA A 241 18.19 6.81 -22.27
N GLY A 242 17.96 6.34 -21.04
CA GLY A 242 18.91 6.40 -19.91
C GLY A 242 19.03 7.72 -19.12
N SER A 243 18.13 8.69 -19.28
CA SER A 243 18.24 9.99 -18.56
C SER A 243 17.38 10.11 -17.30
N THR A 244 16.58 9.10 -16.93
CA THR A 244 15.72 9.13 -15.75
C THR A 244 15.53 7.73 -15.15
N GLN A 245 15.42 7.65 -13.82
CA GLN A 245 14.99 6.45 -13.09
C GLN A 245 13.47 6.36 -12.96
N TRP A 246 12.74 7.44 -13.29
CA TRP A 246 11.29 7.42 -13.29
C TRP A 246 10.75 6.64 -14.50
N VAL A 247 9.74 5.83 -14.24
CA VAL A 247 9.01 5.03 -15.24
C VAL A 247 7.54 5.47 -15.24
N PRO A 248 6.88 5.51 -16.41
CA PRO A 248 5.50 5.96 -16.51
C PRO A 248 4.52 5.03 -15.80
N GLU A 249 4.76 3.72 -15.88
CA GLU A 249 3.92 2.70 -15.30
C GLU A 249 4.82 1.58 -14.74
N SER A 250 4.38 0.96 -13.64
CA SER A 250 5.06 -0.21 -13.09
C SER A 250 4.04 -1.32 -12.88
N PHE A 251 4.33 -2.47 -13.45
CA PHE A 251 3.50 -3.66 -13.40
C PHE A 251 4.30 -4.80 -12.77
N GLY A 252 3.76 -5.39 -11.72
CA GLY A 252 4.31 -6.56 -11.06
C GLY A 252 4.14 -7.82 -11.91
N SER A 253 5.03 -8.80 -11.71
CA SER A 253 4.95 -10.11 -12.35
C SER A 253 4.08 -11.11 -11.58
N VAL A 254 3.79 -10.81 -10.31
CA VAL A 254 2.96 -11.65 -9.43
C VAL A 254 1.93 -10.79 -8.69
N ASN A 255 0.72 -11.32 -8.54
CA ASN A 255 -0.37 -10.68 -7.79
C ASN A 255 -0.39 -11.18 -6.35
N LEU A 256 -0.67 -10.26 -5.44
CA LEU A 256 -0.78 -10.50 -4.01
C LEU A 256 -2.16 -10.05 -3.53
N VAL A 257 -2.72 -10.78 -2.58
CA VAL A 257 -3.91 -10.36 -1.83
C VAL A 257 -3.54 -10.34 -0.36
N ASN A 258 -3.77 -9.21 0.29
CA ASN A 258 -3.36 -8.96 1.69
C ASN A 258 -1.88 -9.28 1.95
N GLY A 259 -1.02 -9.01 0.96
CA GLY A 259 0.43 -9.13 1.09
C GLY A 259 1.01 -10.51 0.78
N VAL A 260 0.21 -11.52 0.46
CA VAL A 260 0.71 -12.88 0.16
C VAL A 260 0.41 -13.24 -1.28
N VAL A 261 1.28 -14.03 -1.90
CA VAL A 261 1.15 -14.41 -3.31
C VAL A 261 -0.06 -15.32 -3.52
N MET A 262 -0.99 -14.88 -4.38
CA MET A 262 -2.13 -15.66 -4.89
C MET A 262 -2.76 -16.63 -3.85
N PRO A 263 -3.24 -16.13 -2.70
CA PRO A 263 -3.66 -17.00 -1.60
C PRO A 263 -5.02 -17.67 -1.84
N TYR A 264 -5.37 -18.63 -0.99
CA TYR A 264 -6.73 -19.18 -0.87
C TYR A 264 -7.38 -18.75 0.45
N VAL A 265 -8.70 -18.79 0.52
CA VAL A 265 -9.44 -18.56 1.78
C VAL A 265 -10.55 -19.59 1.91
N ASN A 266 -10.69 -20.17 3.10
CA ASN A 266 -11.84 -21.01 3.44
C ASN A 266 -12.97 -20.11 3.93
N VAL A 267 -14.15 -20.25 3.35
CA VAL A 267 -15.34 -19.47 3.73
C VAL A 267 -16.39 -20.37 4.39
N PRO A 268 -17.15 -19.87 5.38
CA PRO A 268 -18.26 -20.62 5.97
C PRO A 268 -19.41 -20.80 4.96
N PRO A 269 -20.29 -21.79 5.17
CA PRO A 269 -21.50 -21.96 4.38
C PRO A 269 -22.57 -20.92 4.76
N ALA A 270 -22.28 -19.65 4.49
CA ALA A 270 -23.07 -18.48 4.89
C ALA A 270 -22.89 -17.31 3.91
N GLN A 271 -23.52 -16.17 4.19
CA GLN A 271 -23.25 -14.95 3.43
C GLN A 271 -21.95 -14.31 3.89
N VAL A 272 -21.06 -14.05 2.92
CA VAL A 272 -19.74 -13.47 3.15
C VAL A 272 -19.60 -12.20 2.33
N ARG A 273 -19.19 -11.11 3.00
CA ARG A 273 -18.83 -9.85 2.37
C ARG A 273 -17.35 -9.84 2.02
N PHE A 274 -17.04 -9.39 0.81
CA PHE A 274 -15.70 -9.08 0.37
C PHE A 274 -15.57 -7.59 0.10
N ARG A 275 -14.55 -6.96 0.68
CA ARG A 275 -14.20 -5.54 0.43
C ARG A 275 -12.97 -5.51 -0.47
N LEU A 276 -13.20 -5.54 -1.78
CA LEU A 276 -12.14 -5.58 -2.78
C LEU A 276 -11.64 -4.17 -3.07
N VAL A 277 -10.31 -4.03 -3.05
CA VAL A 277 -9.64 -2.78 -3.39
C VAL A 277 -8.40 -3.04 -4.22
N ASN A 278 -8.20 -2.23 -5.25
CA ASN A 278 -6.98 -2.26 -6.05
C ASN A 278 -5.98 -1.23 -5.50
N VAL A 279 -4.82 -1.67 -5.03
CA VAL A 279 -3.70 -0.82 -4.58
C VAL A 279 -2.43 -1.11 -5.40
N ALA A 280 -2.59 -1.61 -6.63
CA ALA A 280 -1.52 -1.65 -7.61
C ALA A 280 -1.14 -0.23 -8.06
N ASN A 281 0.14 -0.01 -8.38
CA ASN A 281 0.60 1.30 -8.82
C ASN A 281 -0.02 1.72 -10.17
N ALA A 282 -0.14 0.79 -11.11
CA ALA A 282 -0.65 1.07 -12.46
C ALA A 282 -1.62 0.00 -12.99
N ARG A 283 -1.61 -1.21 -12.43
CA ARG A 283 -2.42 -2.32 -12.95
C ARG A 283 -3.91 -2.07 -12.72
N HIS A 284 -4.68 -2.08 -13.79
CA HIS A 284 -6.12 -2.25 -13.76
C HIS A 284 -6.45 -3.75 -13.81
N TYR A 285 -7.47 -4.19 -13.09
CA TYR A 285 -7.91 -5.58 -13.08
C TYR A 285 -9.28 -5.71 -13.72
N ASN A 286 -9.41 -6.58 -14.71
CA ASN A 286 -10.72 -7.06 -15.13
C ASN A 286 -11.03 -8.33 -14.34
N ILE A 287 -11.88 -8.19 -13.33
CA ILE A 287 -12.20 -9.25 -12.36
C ILE A 287 -13.33 -10.12 -12.90
N SER A 288 -13.08 -11.43 -12.95
CA SER A 288 -14.13 -12.42 -13.21
C SER A 288 -14.37 -13.22 -11.94
N VAL A 289 -15.62 -13.28 -11.49
CA VAL A 289 -16.03 -14.06 -10.33
C VAL A 289 -16.76 -15.31 -10.84
N PRO A 290 -16.17 -16.53 -10.74
CA PRO A 290 -16.76 -17.74 -11.32
C PRO A 290 -18.14 -18.10 -10.75
N PHE A 291 -18.46 -17.57 -9.58
CA PHE A 291 -19.72 -17.75 -8.84
C PHE A 291 -20.50 -16.44 -8.72
N GLN A 292 -20.35 -15.52 -9.69
CA GLN A 292 -20.97 -14.19 -9.66
C GLN A 292 -22.50 -14.22 -9.48
N ASP A 293 -23.16 -15.29 -9.92
CA ASP A 293 -24.61 -15.47 -9.79
C ASP A 293 -25.07 -15.56 -8.31
N ASN A 294 -24.14 -15.93 -7.41
CA ASN A 294 -24.38 -15.98 -5.97
C ASN A 294 -24.03 -14.66 -5.27
N CYS A 295 -23.57 -13.65 -6.00
CA CYS A 295 -23.02 -12.43 -5.44
C CYS A 295 -23.79 -11.17 -5.85
N GLN A 296 -23.83 -10.19 -4.94
CA GLN A 296 -24.39 -8.88 -5.18
C GLN A 296 -23.42 -7.78 -4.74
N ILE A 297 -23.22 -6.78 -5.59
CA ILE A 297 -22.48 -5.57 -5.27
C ILE A 297 -23.33 -4.73 -4.32
N VAL A 298 -22.78 -4.40 -3.15
CA VAL A 298 -23.47 -3.66 -2.10
C VAL A 298 -22.88 -2.27 -1.85
N ALA A 299 -21.64 -2.03 -2.25
CA ALA A 299 -21.02 -0.71 -2.14
C ALA A 299 -19.92 -0.49 -3.19
N THR A 300 -19.63 0.78 -3.46
CA THR A 300 -18.48 1.25 -4.25
C THR A 300 -17.66 2.26 -3.43
N ASP A 301 -16.79 3.04 -4.07
CA ASP A 301 -15.86 3.98 -3.42
C ASP A 301 -16.45 4.84 -2.29
N SER A 302 -17.64 5.38 -2.51
CA SER A 302 -18.27 6.36 -1.62
C SER A 302 -19.29 5.76 -0.66
N GLY A 303 -19.49 4.43 -0.72
CA GLY A 303 -20.39 3.70 0.18
C GLY A 303 -21.42 2.88 -0.55
N PHE A 304 -22.49 2.56 0.17
CA PHE A 304 -23.55 1.68 -0.30
C PHE A 304 -24.17 2.17 -1.60
N VAL A 305 -24.39 1.23 -2.51
CA VAL A 305 -25.26 1.47 -3.67
C VAL A 305 -26.71 1.60 -3.20
N HIS A 306 -27.55 2.28 -3.97
CA HIS A 306 -28.95 2.49 -3.59
C HIS A 306 -29.73 1.17 -3.39
N LYS A 307 -29.36 0.13 -4.13
CA LYS A 307 -29.87 -1.23 -3.98
C LYS A 307 -28.78 -2.21 -4.41
N PRO A 308 -28.69 -3.41 -3.83
CA PRO A 308 -27.73 -4.41 -4.28
C PRO A 308 -27.85 -4.68 -5.79
N GLU A 309 -26.73 -4.73 -6.48
CA GLU A 309 -26.65 -4.89 -7.94
C GLU A 309 -25.98 -6.22 -8.31
N SER A 310 -26.43 -6.84 -9.40
CA SER A 310 -25.75 -8.01 -9.96
C SER A 310 -24.40 -7.60 -10.56
N PHE A 311 -23.44 -8.53 -10.55
CA PHE A 311 -22.18 -8.34 -11.27
C PHE A 311 -22.42 -8.14 -12.76
N SER A 312 -21.67 -7.21 -13.37
CA SER A 312 -21.55 -7.11 -14.82
C SER A 312 -20.51 -8.11 -15.33
N ASP A 313 -20.67 -8.56 -16.57
CA ASP A 313 -19.67 -9.39 -17.28
C ASP A 313 -18.28 -8.71 -17.41
N TYR A 314 -18.19 -7.40 -17.17
CA TYR A 314 -16.97 -6.59 -17.26
C TYR A 314 -16.78 -5.72 -16.02
N LEU A 315 -16.24 -6.30 -14.94
CA LEU A 315 -15.86 -5.54 -13.74
C LEU A 315 -14.39 -5.12 -13.83
N VAL A 316 -14.14 -3.89 -14.29
CA VAL A 316 -12.80 -3.30 -14.31
C VAL A 316 -12.58 -2.46 -13.06
N LEU A 317 -11.50 -2.73 -12.33
CA LEU A 317 -11.13 -2.02 -11.10
C LEU A 317 -9.79 -1.31 -11.29
N PHE A 318 -9.81 0.03 -11.21
CA PHE A 318 -8.64 0.89 -11.35
C PHE A 318 -7.90 1.10 -10.03
N PRO A 319 -6.62 1.52 -10.04
CA PRO A 319 -5.89 1.89 -8.82
C PRO A 319 -6.72 2.79 -7.91
N PHE A 320 -6.79 2.39 -6.65
CA PHE A 320 -7.58 2.96 -5.57
C PHE A 320 -9.11 2.89 -5.70
N GLU A 321 -9.68 2.24 -6.72
CA GLU A 321 -11.12 1.93 -6.70
C GLU A 321 -11.43 0.78 -5.73
N ARG A 322 -12.61 0.87 -5.11
CA ARG A 322 -13.15 -0.10 -4.15
C ARG A 322 -14.51 -0.58 -4.60
N ILE A 323 -14.74 -1.88 -4.40
CA ILE A 323 -16.05 -2.50 -4.55
C ILE A 323 -16.28 -3.46 -3.40
N GLU A 324 -17.49 -3.44 -2.84
CA GLU A 324 -17.90 -4.39 -1.84
C GLU A 324 -19.02 -5.24 -2.41
N PHE A 325 -18.92 -6.54 -2.21
CA PHE A 325 -19.94 -7.48 -2.64
C PHE A 325 -20.15 -8.57 -1.61
N VAL A 326 -21.38 -9.05 -1.53
CA VAL A 326 -21.78 -10.14 -0.65
C VAL A 326 -22.11 -11.35 -1.51
N CYS A 327 -21.52 -12.49 -1.19
CA CYS A 327 -21.80 -13.77 -1.83
C CYS A 327 -22.44 -14.74 -0.85
N ASP A 328 -23.43 -15.51 -1.31
CA ASP A 328 -24.09 -16.54 -0.52
C ASP A 328 -23.48 -17.92 -0.79
N PHE A 329 -22.81 -18.50 0.20
CA PHE A 329 -22.18 -19.82 0.15
C PHE A 329 -22.96 -20.89 0.93
N THR A 330 -24.22 -20.65 1.27
CA THR A 330 -25.03 -21.57 2.11
C THR A 330 -25.23 -22.96 1.48
N ASN A 331 -25.20 -23.08 0.14
CA ASN A 331 -25.49 -24.33 -0.59
C ASN A 331 -24.27 -24.98 -1.24
#